data_AF-A0A7C8YK44-F1
#
_entry.id   AF-A0A7C8YK44-F1
#
_cell.length_a   1.000
_cell.length_b   1.000
_cell.length_c   1.000
_cell.angle_alpha   90.00
_cell.angle_beta   90.00
_cell.angle_gamma   90.00
#
_symmetry.space_group_name_H-M   'P 1'
#
loop_
_entity.id
_entity.type
_entity.pdbx_description
1 polymer ?
#
loop_
_entity_poly.entity_id
_entity_poly.type
_entity_poly.pdbx_seq_one_letter_code
_entity_poly.pdbx_strand_id
1 'polypeptide(L)'
;RSIPLGPAVDTLMLSNSGIVEKEEEDEKVVSSRSNNDCGNWRSDDPKIKEITTNNVRFLKSLPMVAFQSLTKMEISKNKMVRSLSEVEGVFQACSSSLRFLRVERC
;
A
#
# COMPACT_ATOMS: atom_id res chain seq x y z
N ARG A 1 -10.94 8.13 -1.48
CA ARG A 1 -10.29 9.19 -2.29
C ARG A 1 -8.87 8.74 -2.59
N SER A 2 -8.53 8.49 -3.85
CA SER A 2 -7.22 7.96 -4.28
C SER A 2 -6.23 9.12 -4.48
N ILE A 3 -4.98 8.96 -4.05
CA ILE A 3 -3.93 9.98 -4.21
C ILE A 3 -3.33 9.81 -5.62
N PRO A 4 -3.35 10.84 -6.50
CA PRO A 4 -2.69 10.74 -7.79
C PRO A 4 -1.16 10.78 -7.58
N LEU A 5 -0.50 9.67 -7.87
CA LEU A 5 0.96 9.58 -7.86
C LEU A 5 1.47 9.82 -9.29
N GLY A 6 2.34 10.81 -9.45
CA GLY A 6 3.00 11.04 -10.74
C GLY A 6 4.09 10.00 -11.03
N PRO A 7 4.49 9.81 -12.29
CA PRO A 7 5.46 8.78 -12.70
C PRO A 7 6.86 8.95 -12.11
N ALA A 8 7.19 10.13 -11.56
CA ALA A 8 8.47 10.42 -10.93
C ALA A 8 8.55 10.09 -9.44
N VAL A 9 7.45 9.67 -8.80
CA VAL A 9 7.44 9.35 -7.36
C VAL A 9 8.00 7.94 -7.14
N ASP A 10 9.21 7.85 -6.60
CA ASP A 10 9.86 6.59 -6.25
C ASP A 10 9.85 6.30 -4.74
N THR A 11 9.71 7.34 -3.91
CA THR A 11 9.71 7.26 -2.46
C THR A 11 8.44 7.89 -1.90
N LEU A 12 7.77 7.17 -1.02
CA LEU A 12 6.53 7.62 -0.38
C LEU A 12 6.66 7.57 1.14
N MET A 13 6.41 8.70 1.79
CA MET A 13 6.35 8.80 3.25
C MET A 13 4.91 9.12 3.67
N LEU A 14 4.29 8.19 4.39
CA LEU A 14 2.91 8.34 4.87
C LEU A 14 2.94 8.47 6.40
N SER A 15 2.52 9.63 6.89
CA SER A 15 2.45 9.89 8.32
C SER A 15 1.03 10.27 8.75
N ASN A 16 0.61 9.79 9.93
CA ASN A 16 -0.60 10.25 10.60
C ASN A 16 -0.43 11.72 11.03
N SER A 17 -0.78 12.64 10.14
CA SER A 17 -0.86 14.06 10.43
C SER A 17 -2.26 14.41 10.95
N GLY A 18 -2.61 13.95 12.16
CA GLY A 18 -3.73 14.50 12.96
C GLY A 18 -5.16 14.44 12.37
N ILE A 19 -5.41 13.73 11.27
CA ILE A 19 -6.77 13.56 10.74
C ILE A 19 -7.48 12.53 11.62
N VAL A 20 -8.44 13.00 12.41
CA VAL A 20 -9.34 12.15 13.21
C VAL A 20 -10.16 11.31 12.26
N GLU A 21 -9.87 10.00 12.21
CA GLU A 21 -10.65 9.04 11.44
C GLU A 21 -12.03 8.87 12.11
N LYS A 22 -13.11 9.18 11.37
CA LYS A 22 -14.44 8.72 11.75
C LYS A 22 -14.50 7.22 11.47
N GLU A 23 -14.90 6.44 12.47
CA GLU A 23 -15.14 5.01 12.33
C GLU A 23 -16.26 4.81 11.28
N GLU A 24 -15.92 4.18 10.16
CA GLU A 24 -16.88 3.79 9.13
C GLU A 24 -17.05 2.26 9.26
N GLU A 25 -18.29 1.82 9.47
CA GLU A 25 -18.69 0.43 9.71
C GLU A 25 -18.40 -0.47 8.50
N ASP A 26 -18.05 -1.73 8.80
CA ASP A 26 -17.77 -2.81 7.86
C ASP A 26 -18.85 -2.98 6.78
N GLU A 27 -18.53 -2.68 5.52
CA GLU A 27 -19.30 -3.16 4.37
C GLU A 27 -18.55 -4.29 3.65
N LYS A 28 -19.08 -5.50 3.85
CA LYS A 28 -18.66 -6.75 3.24
C LYS A 28 -18.90 -6.73 1.72
N VAL A 29 -17.86 -6.55 0.92
CA VAL A 29 -17.92 -6.80 -0.52
C VAL A 29 -17.15 -8.07 -0.88
N VAL A 30 -17.90 -9.15 -1.04
CA VAL A 30 -17.48 -10.34 -1.78
C VAL A 30 -17.54 -10.01 -3.27
N SER A 31 -16.44 -10.25 -4.00
CA SER A 31 -16.54 -10.72 -5.38
C SER A 31 -15.23 -11.33 -5.85
N SER A 32 -15.24 -12.65 -5.96
CA SER A 32 -14.34 -13.43 -6.78
C SER A 32 -14.60 -13.11 -8.26
N ARG A 33 -13.59 -12.66 -8.99
CA ARG A 33 -13.47 -12.87 -10.44
C ARG A 33 -12.02 -12.76 -10.86
N SER A 34 -11.42 -13.94 -11.07
CA SER A 34 -10.20 -14.10 -11.86
C SER A 34 -10.49 -13.56 -13.25
N ASN A 35 -9.73 -12.55 -13.67
CA ASN A 35 -9.60 -12.16 -15.07
C ASN A 35 -8.13 -11.90 -15.32
N ASN A 36 -7.55 -12.75 -16.16
CA ASN A 36 -6.22 -12.58 -16.71
C ASN A 36 -6.29 -11.47 -17.76
N ASP A 37 -5.98 -10.24 -17.38
CA ASP A 37 -5.69 -9.18 -18.36
C ASP A 37 -4.23 -8.77 -18.23
N CYS A 38 -3.42 -9.36 -19.11
CA CYS A 38 -2.05 -8.94 -19.37
C CYS A 38 -2.10 -7.67 -20.24
N GLY A 39 -2.43 -6.54 -19.60
CA GLY A 39 -2.65 -5.25 -20.27
C GLY A 39 -1.44 -4.33 -20.21
N ASN A 40 -0.80 -4.15 -21.37
CA ASN A 40 0.03 -3.03 -21.81
C ASN A 40 0.42 -1.97 -20.74
N TRP A 41 1.61 -2.14 -20.18
CA TRP A 41 2.27 -1.23 -19.21
C TRP A 41 2.29 0.19 -19.76
N ARG A 42 1.44 1.07 -19.25
CA ARG A 42 1.56 2.50 -19.54
C ARG A 42 2.76 3.01 -18.74
N SER A 43 3.69 3.68 -19.42
CA SER A 43 4.90 4.26 -18.82
C SER A 43 4.64 5.29 -17.72
N ASP A 44 3.38 5.64 -17.46
CA ASP A 44 2.94 6.64 -16.50
C ASP A 44 2.50 6.06 -15.14
N ASP A 45 2.45 4.73 -15.00
CA ASP A 45 2.07 4.13 -13.71
C ASP A 45 3.16 4.40 -12.65
N PRO A 46 2.78 4.85 -11.44
CA PRO A 46 3.71 5.20 -10.39
C PRO A 46 4.50 3.97 -9.92
N LYS A 47 5.83 4.00 -10.07
CA LYS A 47 6.72 2.90 -9.65
C LYS A 47 7.35 3.23 -8.31
N ILE A 48 6.57 3.06 -7.25
CA ILE A 48 7.07 3.26 -5.89
C ILE A 48 8.13 2.18 -5.61
N LYS A 49 9.32 2.60 -5.21
CA LYS A 49 10.44 1.74 -4.83
C LYS A 49 10.60 1.63 -3.32
N GLU A 50 10.27 2.69 -2.60
CA GLU A 50 10.42 2.78 -1.15
C GLU A 50 9.16 3.36 -0.48
N ILE A 51 8.71 2.70 0.59
CA ILE A 51 7.61 3.17 1.44
C ILE A 51 8.05 3.20 2.88
N THR A 52 7.83 4.32 3.55
CA THR A 52 7.87 4.43 5.01
C THR A 52 6.50 4.89 5.49
N THR A 53 5.87 4.13 6.38
CA THR A 53 4.55 4.47 6.91
C THR A 53 4.41 4.20 8.40
N ASN A 54 3.64 5.07 9.07
CA ASN A 54 3.12 4.80 10.41
C ASN A 54 1.59 4.58 10.41
N ASN A 55 0.97 4.51 9.23
CA ASN A 55 -0.43 4.19 9.02
C ASN A 55 -0.60 3.28 7.79
N VAL A 56 -0.72 1.97 8.03
CA VAL A 56 -0.91 0.94 7.00
C VAL A 56 -2.26 1.06 6.30
N ARG A 57 -3.26 1.71 6.90
CA ARG A 57 -4.57 1.91 6.25
C ARG A 57 -4.44 2.75 4.99
N PHE A 58 -3.50 3.70 4.97
CA PHE A 58 -3.18 4.47 3.76
C PHE A 58 -2.55 3.63 2.65
N LEU A 59 -1.98 2.46 2.93
CA LEU A 59 -1.50 1.59 1.85
C LEU A 59 -2.67 1.04 1.03
N LYS A 60 -3.85 0.87 1.63
CA LYS A 60 -5.06 0.41 0.94
C LYS A 60 -5.65 1.46 -0.02
N SER A 61 -5.33 2.74 0.17
CA SER A 61 -5.83 3.81 -0.70
C SER A 61 -5.00 3.99 -1.97
N LEU A 62 -3.86 3.31 -2.08
CA LEU A 62 -3.00 3.31 -3.25
C LEU A 62 -3.35 2.15 -4.19
N PRO A 63 -3.21 2.33 -5.51
CA PRO A 63 -3.49 1.26 -6.47
C PRO A 63 -2.44 0.14 -6.35
N MET A 64 -2.88 -1.12 -6.44
CA MET A 64 -2.00 -2.29 -6.25
C MET A 64 -0.80 -2.31 -7.21
N VAL A 65 -0.98 -1.78 -8.43
CA VAL A 65 0.08 -1.64 -9.44
C VAL A 65 1.28 -0.84 -8.93
N ALA A 66 1.05 0.12 -8.04
CA ALA A 66 2.12 0.98 -7.52
C ALA A 66 3.13 0.22 -6.64
N PHE A 67 2.76 -0.95 -6.12
CA PHE A 67 3.61 -1.76 -5.24
C PHE A 67 4.43 -2.82 -5.99
N GLN A 68 4.19 -3.04 -7.28
CA GLN A 68 4.87 -4.10 -8.06
C GLN A 68 6.39 -3.89 -8.19
N SER A 69 6.85 -2.66 -8.04
CA SER A 69 8.27 -2.28 -8.07
C SER A 69 8.84 -1.97 -6.68
N LEU A 70 8.06 -2.23 -5.61
CA LEU A 70 8.45 -1.88 -4.25
C LEU A 70 9.59 -2.78 -3.78
N THR A 71 10.72 -2.17 -3.44
CA THR A 71 11.92 -2.87 -2.99
C THR A 71 12.13 -2.75 -1.49
N LYS A 72 11.59 -1.70 -0.87
CA LYS A 72 11.75 -1.41 0.55
C LYS A 72 10.44 -0.96 1.19
N MET A 73 10.09 -1.59 2.30
CA MET A 73 8.95 -1.19 3.13
C MET A 73 9.37 -1.07 4.59
N GLU A 74 9.08 0.07 5.19
CA GLU A 74 9.24 0.31 6.62
C GLU A 74 7.89 0.70 7.24
N ILE A 75 7.44 -0.11 8.20
CA ILE A 75 6.24 0.14 9.00
C ILE A 75 6.71 0.41 10.42
N SER A 76 6.49 1.63 10.93
CA SER A 76 6.92 1.97 12.29
C SER A 76 5.92 2.81 13.05
N LYS A 77 5.87 2.67 14.39
CA LYS A 77 5.03 3.50 15.28
C LYS A 77 3.53 3.47 14.96
N ASN A 78 3.04 2.38 14.37
CA ASN A 78 1.65 2.27 13.97
C ASN A 78 0.80 1.58 15.03
N LYS A 79 0.33 2.38 16.00
CA LYS A 79 -0.49 1.92 17.14
C LYS A 79 -1.88 1.39 16.75
N MET A 80 -2.30 1.54 15.50
CA MET A 80 -3.62 1.16 15.03
C MET A 80 -3.63 -0.17 14.27
N VAL A 81 -2.47 -0.69 13.86
CA VAL A 81 -2.40 -2.03 13.25
C VAL A 81 -2.55 -3.06 14.34
N ARG A 82 -3.57 -3.92 14.22
CA ARG A 82 -3.67 -5.11 15.06
C ARG A 82 -2.97 -6.30 14.40
N SER A 83 -2.98 -6.35 13.07
CA SER A 83 -2.36 -7.43 12.30
C SER A 83 -1.83 -6.97 10.94
N LEU A 84 -0.70 -7.53 10.51
CA LEU A 84 -0.18 -7.34 9.16
C LEU A 84 -1.08 -7.97 8.08
N SER A 85 -1.96 -8.91 8.45
CA SER A 85 -2.98 -9.45 7.54
C SER A 85 -3.92 -8.36 7.02
N GLU A 86 -4.04 -7.23 7.72
CA GLU A 86 -4.81 -6.08 7.25
C GLU A 86 -4.30 -5.55 5.90
N VAL A 87 -3.02 -5.72 5.57
CA VAL A 87 -2.41 -5.28 4.30
C VAL A 87 -1.82 -6.44 3.50
N GLU A 88 -2.39 -7.63 3.63
CA GLU A 88 -1.95 -8.83 2.89
C GLU A 88 -1.88 -8.59 1.38
N GLY A 89 -2.87 -7.93 0.79
CA GLY A 89 -2.88 -7.62 -0.65
C GLY A 89 -1.68 -6.78 -1.10
N VAL A 90 -1.17 -5.90 -0.24
CA VAL A 90 0.02 -5.09 -0.51
C VAL A 90 1.26 -5.99 -0.53
N PHE A 91 1.39 -6.89 0.45
CA PHE A 91 2.49 -7.86 0.50
C PHE A 91 2.46 -8.82 -0.69
N GLN A 92 1.28 -9.25 -1.12
CA GLN A 92 1.14 -10.06 -2.34
C GLN A 92 1.58 -9.27 -3.58
N ALA A 93 1.17 -8.01 -3.70
CA ALA A 93 1.52 -7.15 -4.83
C ALA A 93 3.03 -6.85 -4.96
N CYS A 94 3.76 -6.79 -3.86
CA CYS A 94 5.22 -6.58 -3.86
C CYS A 94 6.04 -7.85 -3.59
N SER A 95 5.40 -9.03 -3.51
CA SER A 95 6.05 -10.28 -3.10
C SER A 95 7.27 -10.65 -3.94
N SER A 96 7.27 -10.31 -5.24
CA SER A 96 8.37 -10.58 -6.16
C SER A 96 9.48 -9.51 -6.17
N SER A 97 9.21 -8.30 -5.66
CA SER A 97 10.11 -7.15 -5.75
C SER A 97 10.71 -6.73 -4.40
N LEU A 98 10.02 -7.03 -3.30
CA LEU A 98 10.39 -6.57 -1.97
C LEU A 98 11.68 -7.25 -1.50
N ARG A 99 12.68 -6.44 -1.15
CA ARG A 99 13.99 -6.90 -0.68
C ARG A 99 14.22 -6.59 0.79
N PHE A 100 13.60 -5.53 1.28
CA PHE A 100 13.75 -5.08 2.66
C PHE A 100 12.38 -4.79 3.28
N LEU A 101 12.10 -5.49 4.38
CA LEU A 101 10.93 -5.25 5.21
C LEU A 101 11.40 -4.98 6.64
N ARG A 102 11.01 -3.82 7.19
CA ARG A 102 11.20 -3.49 8.59
C ARG A 102 9.84 -3.18 9.21
N VAL A 103 9.53 -3.88 10.30
CA VAL A 103 8.34 -3.67 11.11
C VAL A 103 8.81 -3.43 12.54
N GLU A 104 8.57 -2.25 13.09
CA GLU A 104 9.03 -1.92 14.44
C GLU A 104 8.04 -1.04 15.20
N ARG A 105 7.94 -1.26 16.53
CA ARG A 105 7.10 -0.42 17.41
C ARG A 105 5.66 -0.26 16.89
N CYS A 106 5.09 -1.33 16.31
CA CYS A 106 3.68 -1.42 15.92
C CYS A 106 2.83 -1.71 17.15
#